data_AF-A0A432CBC5-F1
#
_entry.id   AF-A0A432CBC5-F1
#
_cell.length_a   1.000
_cell.length_b   1.000
_cell.length_c   1.000
_cell.angle_alpha   90.00
_cell.angle_beta   90.00
_cell.angle_gamma   90.00
#
_symmetry.space_group_name_H-M   'P 1'
#
loop_
_entity.id
_entity.type
_entity.pdbx_description
1 polymer ?
#
loop_
_entity_poly.entity_id
_entity_poly.type
_entity_poly.pdbx_seq_one_letter_code
_entity_poly.pdbx_strand_id
1 'polypeptide(L)'
;MHFIASNETDLNTDPWIHKYIFPSGLIPSLSQIGKAMEEKLVLEDLQNIGLHYDYTLMAWQENFKNSWNSLKTEYDETFYRMWIFYLSISAASFRSRRLNLWQLVVTKPSFQKEYKSIRF
;
A
#
# COMPACT_ATOMS: atom_id res chain seq x y z
N MET A 1 -7.74 -10.56 -1.07
CA MET A 1 -7.31 -9.51 -0.11
C MET A 1 -6.28 -8.63 -0.81
N HIS A 2 -6.30 -7.30 -0.62
CA HIS A 2 -5.38 -6.37 -1.31
C HIS A 2 -4.88 -5.30 -0.32
N PHE A 3 -3.56 -5.16 -0.15
CA PHE A 3 -2.98 -4.28 0.87
C PHE A 3 -1.50 -3.94 0.60
N ILE A 4 -1.06 -2.80 1.14
CA ILE A 4 0.35 -2.41 1.19
C ILE A 4 1.07 -3.28 2.23
N ALA A 5 2.26 -3.77 1.91
CA ALA A 5 3.02 -4.67 2.77
C ALA A 5 4.49 -4.25 2.92
N SER A 6 5.08 -4.63 4.04
CA SER A 6 6.48 -4.39 4.38
C SER A 6 7.31 -5.67 4.21
N ASN A 7 8.60 -5.51 3.89
CA ASN A 7 9.56 -6.63 3.91
C ASN A 7 9.93 -7.03 5.34
N GLU A 8 9.69 -6.16 6.31
CA GLU A 8 10.10 -6.32 7.71
C GLU A 8 8.87 -6.40 8.61
N THR A 9 8.97 -7.21 9.67
CA THR A 9 7.95 -7.26 10.72
C THR A 9 8.22 -6.14 11.71
N ASP A 10 7.40 -5.10 11.67
CA ASP A 10 7.40 -4.01 12.63
C ASP A 10 5.95 -3.72 13.03
N LEU A 11 5.76 -3.13 14.21
CA LEU A 11 4.49 -2.57 14.67
C LEU A 11 4.47 -1.05 14.52
N ASN A 12 5.63 -0.44 14.24
CA ASN A 12 5.77 0.98 14.08
C ASN A 12 5.54 1.40 12.63
N THR A 13 4.82 2.50 12.47
CA THR A 13 4.69 3.20 11.20
C THR A 13 5.65 4.39 11.21
N ASP A 14 6.10 4.81 10.02
CA ASP A 14 6.91 6.02 9.88
C ASP A 14 6.29 7.18 10.69
N PRO A 15 7.03 7.83 11.60
CA PRO A 15 6.45 8.82 12.51
C PRO A 15 5.80 10.01 11.81
N TRP A 16 6.34 10.42 10.65
CA TRP A 16 5.77 11.51 9.86
C TRP A 16 4.46 11.07 9.21
N ILE A 17 4.43 9.90 8.59
CA ILE A 17 3.20 9.34 8.00
C ILE A 17 2.12 9.11 9.05
N HIS A 18 2.49 8.57 10.22
CA HIS A 18 1.57 8.37 11.34
C HIS A 18 0.96 9.70 11.80
N LYS A 19 1.77 10.75 11.94
CA LYS A 19 1.32 12.05 12.43
C LYS A 19 0.43 12.79 11.43
N TYR A 20 0.77 12.75 10.15
CA TYR A 20 0.19 13.68 9.15
C TYR A 20 -0.79 13.04 8.17
N ILE A 21 -0.69 11.73 7.91
CA ILE A 21 -1.45 11.08 6.82
C ILE A 21 -2.34 9.94 7.34
N PHE A 22 -1.76 8.97 8.07
CA PHE A 22 -2.46 7.77 8.54
C PHE A 22 -2.23 7.53 10.04
N PRO A 23 -2.91 8.28 10.92
CA PRO A 23 -2.88 8.01 12.36
C PRO A 23 -3.62 6.70 12.60
N SER A 24 -2.88 5.67 13.03
CA SER A 24 -3.30 4.25 13.13
C SER A 24 -3.06 3.37 11.90
N GLY A 25 -2.37 3.87 10.87
CA GLY A 25 -1.88 3.00 9.80
C GLY A 25 -0.88 1.98 10.36
N LEU A 26 -0.98 0.74 9.89
CA LEU A 26 0.01 -0.32 10.08
C LEU A 26 0.24 -0.99 8.72
N ILE A 27 1.49 -1.22 8.37
CA ILE A 27 1.86 -1.94 7.14
C ILE A 27 2.34 -3.34 7.54
N PRO A 28 1.55 -4.40 7.33
CA PRO A 28 1.91 -5.73 7.79
C PRO A 28 3.00 -6.36 6.93
N SER A 29 3.75 -7.28 7.53
CA SER A 29 4.70 -8.16 6.85
C SER A 29 4.04 -9.47 6.41
N LEU A 30 4.74 -10.24 5.55
CA LEU A 30 4.28 -11.58 5.17
C LEU A 30 4.16 -12.51 6.38
N SER A 31 5.03 -12.37 7.37
CA SER A 31 5.01 -13.18 8.59
C SER A 31 3.76 -12.89 9.43
N GLN A 32 3.41 -11.60 9.62
CA GLN A 32 2.20 -11.21 10.36
C GLN A 32 0.94 -11.71 9.67
N ILE A 33 0.86 -11.56 8.34
CA ILE A 33 -0.29 -12.05 7.56
C ILE A 33 -0.37 -13.58 7.60
N GLY A 34 0.74 -14.28 7.38
CA GLY A 34 0.79 -15.74 7.43
C GLY A 34 0.32 -16.28 8.78
N LYS A 35 0.82 -15.72 9.88
CA LYS A 35 0.40 -16.08 11.24
C LYS A 35 -1.09 -15.79 11.50
N ALA A 36 -1.62 -14.69 10.97
CA ALA A 36 -3.04 -14.36 11.12
C ALA A 36 -3.96 -15.30 10.33
N MET A 37 -3.48 -15.83 9.20
CA MET A 37 -4.19 -16.74 8.31
C MET A 37 -4.10 -18.21 8.73
N GLU A 38 -3.06 -18.57 9.48
CA GLU A 38 -2.79 -19.93 9.95
C GLU A 38 -4.04 -20.61 10.51
N GLU A 39 -4.27 -21.87 10.11
CA GLU A 39 -5.44 -22.71 10.43
C GLU A 39 -6.82 -22.18 9.99
N LYS A 40 -6.91 -20.94 9.51
CA LYS A 40 -8.17 -20.27 9.16
C LYS A 40 -8.40 -20.14 7.66
N LEU A 41 -7.32 -19.94 6.91
CA LEU A 41 -7.34 -19.67 5.48
C LEU A 41 -6.17 -20.40 4.79
N VAL A 42 -6.41 -20.85 3.56
CA VAL A 42 -5.39 -21.37 2.66
C VAL A 42 -5.00 -20.26 1.70
N LEU A 43 -3.70 -20.00 1.55
CA LEU A 43 -3.17 -19.07 0.56
C LEU A 43 -3.06 -19.77 -0.79
N GLU A 44 -3.86 -19.33 -1.76
CA GLU A 44 -3.86 -19.92 -3.12
C GLU A 44 -2.91 -19.18 -4.06
N ASP A 45 -2.82 -17.86 -3.92
CA ASP A 45 -1.98 -17.01 -4.78
C ASP A 45 -1.55 -15.75 -4.03
N LEU A 46 -0.31 -15.33 -4.27
CA LEU A 46 0.19 -14.02 -3.88
C LEU A 46 0.79 -13.35 -5.12
N GLN A 47 0.24 -12.21 -5.48
CA GLN A 47 0.76 -11.36 -6.54
C GLN A 47 1.29 -10.06 -5.95
N ASN A 48 2.55 -9.74 -6.22
CA ASN A 48 3.13 -8.45 -5.88
C ASN A 48 3.09 -7.51 -7.09
N ILE A 49 2.32 -6.44 -6.96
CA ILE A 49 2.17 -5.39 -7.99
C ILE A 49 2.74 -4.05 -7.50
N GLY A 50 3.60 -4.07 -6.47
CA GLY A 50 4.13 -2.87 -5.81
C GLY A 50 4.83 -1.89 -6.74
N LEU A 51 5.56 -2.40 -7.76
CA LEU A 51 6.23 -1.53 -8.74
C LEU A 51 5.25 -0.65 -9.53
N HIS A 52 4.02 -1.12 -9.77
CA HIS A 52 3.03 -0.32 -10.47
C HIS A 52 2.50 0.84 -9.61
N TYR A 53 2.62 0.72 -8.29
CA TYR A 53 2.11 1.73 -7.38
C TYR A 53 2.96 3.01 -7.36
N ASP A 54 4.24 2.93 -7.75
CA ASP A 54 5.05 4.10 -8.08
C ASP A 54 4.36 4.94 -9.18
N TYR A 55 4.01 4.32 -10.32
CA TYR A 55 3.33 5.01 -11.41
C TYR A 55 2.00 5.61 -10.97
N THR A 56 1.23 4.88 -10.14
CA THR A 56 -0.02 5.39 -9.57
C THR A 56 0.21 6.65 -8.74
N LEU A 57 1.19 6.64 -7.83
CA LEU A 57 1.49 7.77 -6.95
C LEU A 57 2.04 8.97 -7.73
N MET A 58 2.78 8.73 -8.80
CA MET A 58 3.27 9.80 -9.69
C MET A 58 2.16 10.42 -10.53
N ALA A 59 1.24 9.62 -11.06
CA ALA A 59 0.04 10.12 -11.73
C ALA A 59 -0.83 10.95 -10.77
N TRP A 60 -1.00 10.49 -9.52
CA TRP A 60 -1.74 11.26 -8.51
C TRP A 60 -1.06 12.58 -8.18
N GLN A 61 0.27 12.60 -8.05
CA GLN A 61 1.00 13.82 -7.78
C GLN A 61 0.87 14.83 -8.92
N GLU A 62 1.00 14.38 -10.17
CA GLU A 62 0.82 15.23 -11.35
C GLU A 62 -0.58 15.82 -11.39
N ASN A 63 -1.61 14.99 -11.22
CA ASN A 63 -3.00 15.43 -11.17
C ASN A 63 -3.23 16.45 -10.05
N PHE A 64 -2.69 16.21 -8.85
CA PHE A 64 -2.81 17.14 -7.74
C PHE A 64 -2.15 18.49 -8.02
N LYS A 65 -0.94 18.51 -8.60
CA LYS A 65 -0.26 19.74 -9.02
C LYS A 65 -1.09 20.52 -10.04
N ASN A 66 -1.64 19.82 -11.03
CA ASN A 66 -2.47 20.43 -12.08
C ASN A 66 -3.77 21.03 -11.51
N SER A 67 -4.33 20.42 -10.47
CA SER A 67 -5.53 20.92 -9.78
C SER A 67 -5.25 21.92 -8.66
N TRP A 68 -3.99 22.25 -8.34
CA TRP A 68 -3.69 23.09 -7.18
C TRP A 68 -4.35 24.48 -7.23
N ASN A 69 -4.43 25.08 -8.43
CA ASN A 69 -5.03 26.40 -8.60
C ASN A 69 -6.50 26.48 -8.16
N SER A 70 -7.27 25.38 -8.26
CA SER A 70 -8.65 25.33 -7.78
C SER A 70 -8.74 24.91 -6.31
N LEU A 71 -7.73 24.20 -5.78
CA LEU A 71 -7.72 23.69 -4.41
C LEU A 71 -7.17 24.70 -3.39
N LYS A 72 -6.32 25.64 -3.83
CA LYS A 72 -5.66 26.63 -2.95
C LYS A 72 -6.61 27.58 -2.21
N THR A 73 -7.90 27.58 -2.54
CA THR A 73 -8.94 28.31 -1.79
C THR A 73 -9.37 27.57 -0.52
N GLU A 74 -9.19 26.25 -0.48
CA GLU A 74 -9.57 25.37 0.63
C GLU A 74 -8.37 24.91 1.45
N TYR A 75 -7.19 24.84 0.82
CA TYR A 75 -5.96 24.33 1.42
C TYR A 75 -4.85 25.37 1.34
N ASP A 76 -3.98 25.39 2.35
CA ASP A 76 -2.84 26.28 2.40
C ASP A 76 -1.59 25.68 1.77
N GLU A 77 -0.56 26.50 1.60
CA GLU A 77 0.73 26.07 1.07
C GLU A 77 1.41 25.01 1.95
N THR A 78 1.08 24.94 3.25
CA THR A 78 1.61 23.91 4.14
C THR A 78 1.04 22.55 3.81
N PHE A 79 -0.28 22.46 3.59
CA PHE A 79 -0.93 21.26 3.10
C PHE A 79 -0.37 20.84 1.74
N TYR A 80 -0.19 21.77 0.81
CA TYR A 80 0.40 21.47 -0.50
C TYR A 80 1.76 20.78 -0.37
N ARG A 81 2.69 21.38 0.39
CA ARG A 81 4.02 20.79 0.60
C ARG A 81 3.94 19.43 1.29
N MET A 82 3.09 19.30 2.30
CA MET A 82 2.86 18.04 3.01
C MET A 82 2.36 16.94 2.06
N TRP A 83 1.37 17.25 1.22
CA TRP A 83 0.77 16.28 0.31
C TRP A 83 1.73 15.88 -0.82
N ILE A 84 2.47 16.84 -1.39
CA ILE A 84 3.53 16.55 -2.35
C ILE A 84 4.61 15.67 -1.72
N PHE A 85 5.04 15.97 -0.49
CA PHE A 85 6.03 15.16 0.22
C PHE A 85 5.52 13.74 0.43
N TYR A 86 4.29 13.56 0.94
CA TYR A 86 3.65 12.27 1.12
C TYR A 86 3.64 11.43 -0.17
N LEU A 87 3.17 11.98 -1.28
CA LEU A 87 3.12 11.26 -2.55
C LEU A 87 4.54 10.90 -3.05
N SER A 88 5.51 11.80 -2.87
CA SER A 88 6.89 11.59 -3.32
C SER A 88 7.60 10.49 -2.55
N ILE A 89 7.55 10.53 -1.21
CA ILE A 89 8.22 9.54 -0.36
C ILE A 89 7.54 8.18 -0.45
N SER A 90 6.22 8.16 -0.64
CA SER A 90 5.48 6.92 -0.89
C SER A 90 5.93 6.31 -2.22
N ALA A 91 5.98 7.10 -3.30
CA ALA A 91 6.44 6.62 -4.61
C ALA A 91 7.88 6.06 -4.53
N ALA A 92 8.77 6.78 -3.83
CA ALA A 92 10.13 6.33 -3.59
C ALA A 92 10.19 5.02 -2.79
N SER A 93 9.30 4.82 -1.82
CA SER A 93 9.24 3.60 -1.01
C SER A 93 8.83 2.37 -1.83
N PHE A 94 7.90 2.52 -2.78
CA PHE A 94 7.55 1.45 -3.74
C PHE A 94 8.64 1.24 -4.78
N ARG A 95 9.20 2.32 -5.34
CA ARG A 95 10.28 2.27 -6.34
C ARG A 95 11.54 1.59 -5.83
N SER A 96 11.90 1.85 -4.56
CA SER A 96 13.03 1.21 -3.87
C SER A 96 12.73 -0.21 -3.37
N ARG A 97 11.50 -0.71 -3.58
CA ARG A 97 11.02 -2.01 -3.08
C ARG A 97 11.07 -2.15 -1.56
N ARG A 98 11.10 -1.04 -0.82
CA ARG A 98 10.95 -1.05 0.65
C ARG A 98 9.52 -1.42 1.04
N LEU A 99 8.54 -0.92 0.28
CA LEU A 99 7.14 -1.29 0.38
C LEU A 99 6.69 -2.09 -0.84
N ASN A 100 5.68 -2.92 -0.64
CA ASN A 100 5.05 -3.75 -1.65
C ASN A 100 3.55 -3.50 -1.69
N LEU A 101 2.90 -3.92 -2.78
CA LEU A 101 1.45 -3.97 -2.88
C LEU A 101 1.06 -5.40 -3.24
N TRP A 102 0.44 -6.09 -2.30
CA TRP A 102 0.10 -7.50 -2.47
C TRP A 102 -1.38 -7.69 -2.69
N GLN A 103 -1.68 -8.56 -3.65
CA GLN A 103 -3.00 -9.13 -3.88
C GLN A 103 -2.93 -10.62 -3.59
N LEU A 104 -3.64 -11.04 -2.54
CA LEU A 104 -3.73 -12.43 -2.11
C LEU A 104 -5.07 -13.02 -2.54
N VAL A 105 -5.04 -14.24 -3.06
CA VAL A 105 -6.21 -15.11 -3.18
C VAL A 105 -6.15 -16.13 -2.06
N VAL A 106 -7.23 -16.22 -1.30
CA VAL A 106 -7.33 -17.09 -0.13
C VAL A 106 -8.66 -17.82 -0.13
N THR A 107 -8.66 -19.06 0.34
CA THR A 107 -9.84 -19.91 0.47
C THR A 107 -10.00 -20.39 1.91
N LYS A 108 -11.18 -20.93 2.24
CA LYS A 108 -11.36 -21.67 3.50
C LYS A 108 -10.71 -23.06 3.38
N PRO A 109 -10.20 -23.65 4.46
CA PRO A 109 -9.65 -25.02 4.45
C PRO A 109 -10.61 -26.09 3.90
N SER A 110 -11.93 -25.85 3.96
CA SER A 110 -12.95 -26.75 3.42
C SER A 110 -13.16 -26.64 1.90
N PHE A 111 -12.46 -25.74 1.21
CA PHE A 111 -12.58 -25.57 -0.24
C PHE A 111 -11.87 -26.73 -0.97
N GLN A 112 -12.57 -27.39 -1.88
CA GLN A 112 -12.10 -28.63 -2.52
C GLN A 112 -11.84 -28.53 -4.03
N LYS A 113 -12.07 -27.36 -4.64
CA LYS A 113 -11.80 -27.17 -6.07
C LYS A 113 -10.38 -26.66 -6.26
N GLU A 114 -9.78 -27.00 -7.40
CA GLU A 114 -8.48 -26.45 -7.79
C GLU A 114 -8.62 -24.94 -8.08
N TYR A 115 -7.76 -24.13 -7.45
CA TYR A 115 -7.58 -22.74 -7.83
C TYR A 115 -6.70 -22.64 -9.09
N LYS A 116 -7.16 -21.89 -10.09
CA LYS A 116 -6.38 -21.60 -11.30
C LYS A 116 -5.92 -20.15 -11.26
N SER A 117 -4.61 -19.95 -11.16
CA SER A 117 -4.02 -18.61 -11.22
C SER A 117 -4.24 -18.00 -12.60
N ILE A 118 -4.67 -16.73 -12.62
CA ILE A 118 -4.75 -15.92 -13.83
C ILE A 118 -3.70 -14.82 -13.67
N ARG A 119 -2.65 -14.90 -14.48
CA ARG A 119 -1.57 -13.90 -14.52
C ARG A 119 -1.51 -13.37 -15.95
N PHE A 120 -1.53 -12.05 -16.09
CA PHE A 120 -1.38 -11.35 -17.36
C PHE A 120 0.05 -10.81 -17.50
#